data_AF-A0A7Y1XRC9-F1
#
_entry.id   AF-A0A7Y1XRC9-F1
#
_cell.length_a   1.000
_cell.length_b   1.000
_cell.length_c   1.000
_cell.angle_alpha   90.00
_cell.angle_beta   90.00
_cell.angle_gamma   90.00
#
_symmetry.space_group_name_H-M   'P 1'
#
loop_
_entity.id
_entity.type
_entity.pdbx_description
1 polymer ?
#
loop_
_entity_poly.entity_id
_entity_poly.type
_entity_poly.pdbx_seq_one_letter_code
_entity_poly.pdbx_strand_id
1 'polypeptide(L)'
;MTTGEETHDGSAALRADIRLLGNLLGETLTRQHGQELLDLVEHVRSLTKRLRADADDHDAATELGDVMDGLDLGTTIQLVRAFSAYFHLANIAEQTHRLDEATTRRGRKRGFLQAAVDRILEAGIDQDTIADVVDRLELRPVFTAHPTEAVRRSVLTKTEAIAQLLEQRQDPRLTEPERDRISRRLAELIDLIWQTDELRTARPTPIDEARSVMYYFDAMSHSVVPELLDEVDHQLDRLGTSLTPTSRPLHFGTWVGGDRDGNPNVTPAITFEVLGLQHDRGLRGLIAGIEELSAELSSSDAVIGISDELSASLAADAADLPDVHERFRELSAGEPYRQKCAYIHQRLSSTKERIADAAIHVAGRDYRSPSDLLNDLGVMYRSLVANQGEL
;
A
#
# COMPACT_ATOMS: atom_id res chain seq x y z
N MET A 1 -32.84 -22.27 4.20
CA MET A 1 -32.70 -21.94 5.64
C MET A 1 -31.25 -22.11 6.01
N THR A 2 -30.41 -21.10 5.74
CA THR A 2 -29.00 -20.97 6.16
C THR A 2 -28.48 -19.62 5.64
N THR A 3 -29.16 -18.53 6.00
CA THR A 3 -28.73 -17.16 5.65
C THR A 3 -28.83 -16.20 6.84
N GLY A 4 -29.07 -16.73 8.05
CA GLY A 4 -29.30 -15.94 9.27
C GLY A 4 -28.19 -16.03 10.33
N GLU A 5 -27.28 -17.00 10.25
CA GLU A 5 -26.19 -17.16 11.23
C GLU A 5 -24.96 -16.30 10.90
N GLU A 6 -24.59 -16.17 9.63
CA GLU A 6 -23.35 -15.46 9.23
C GLU A 6 -23.38 -13.94 9.49
N THR A 7 -24.54 -13.29 9.38
CA THR A 7 -24.66 -11.85 9.67
C THR A 7 -24.50 -11.53 11.15
N HIS A 8 -24.75 -12.51 12.02
CA HIS A 8 -24.71 -12.33 13.47
C HIS A 8 -23.28 -12.50 14.02
N ASP A 9 -22.45 -13.29 13.33
CA ASP A 9 -21.08 -13.63 13.72
C ASP A 9 -20.07 -12.54 13.35
N GLY A 10 -20.15 -11.96 12.13
CA GLY A 10 -19.29 -10.84 11.73
C GLY A 10 -19.45 -9.60 12.64
N SER A 11 -20.68 -9.32 13.05
CA SER A 11 -20.95 -8.25 14.04
C SER A 11 -20.44 -8.60 15.45
N ALA A 12 -20.36 -9.89 15.81
CA ALA A 12 -19.84 -10.33 17.10
C ALA A 12 -18.30 -10.25 17.13
N ALA A 13 -17.63 -10.69 16.07
CA ALA A 13 -16.18 -10.62 15.92
C ALA A 13 -15.69 -9.16 15.91
N LEU A 14 -16.34 -8.28 15.14
CA LEU A 14 -16.06 -6.84 15.16
C LEU A 14 -16.19 -6.24 16.57
N ARG A 15 -17.27 -6.57 17.28
CA ARG A 15 -17.46 -6.10 18.66
C ARG A 15 -16.39 -6.65 19.60
N ALA A 16 -15.90 -7.86 19.39
CA ALA A 16 -14.83 -8.45 20.19
C ALA A 16 -13.51 -7.71 19.99
N ASP A 17 -13.15 -7.38 18.74
CA ASP A 17 -11.93 -6.64 18.44
C ASP A 17 -12.01 -5.18 18.93
N ILE A 18 -13.14 -4.49 18.76
CA ILE A 18 -13.34 -3.15 19.34
C ILE A 18 -13.20 -3.18 20.87
N ARG A 19 -13.72 -4.23 21.53
CA ARG A 19 -13.56 -4.40 22.99
C ARG A 19 -12.12 -4.67 23.38
N LEU A 20 -11.41 -5.53 22.63
CA LEU A 20 -9.99 -5.82 22.87
C LEU A 20 -9.17 -4.53 22.79
N LEU A 21 -9.29 -3.78 21.70
CA LEU A 21 -8.55 -2.52 21.51
C LEU A 21 -8.94 -1.48 22.56
N GLY A 22 -10.22 -1.38 22.91
CA GLY A 22 -10.70 -0.49 23.98
C GLY A 22 -10.12 -0.85 25.35
N ASN A 23 -10.03 -2.14 25.68
CA ASN A 23 -9.42 -2.60 26.93
C ASN A 23 -7.93 -2.28 26.98
N LEU A 24 -7.19 -2.55 25.90
CA LEU A 24 -5.76 -2.24 25.80
C LEU A 24 -5.50 -0.72 25.89
N LEU A 25 -6.38 0.11 25.31
CA LEU A 25 -6.32 1.55 25.49
C LEU A 25 -6.60 1.93 26.95
N GLY A 26 -7.62 1.35 27.59
CA GLY A 26 -7.89 1.56 29.01
C GLY A 26 -6.70 1.24 29.91
N GLU A 27 -6.06 0.08 29.70
CA GLU A 27 -4.84 -0.33 30.40
C GLU A 27 -3.69 0.68 30.19
N THR A 28 -3.56 1.20 28.97
CA THR A 28 -2.59 2.25 28.63
C THR A 28 -2.87 3.55 29.39
N LEU A 29 -4.11 4.00 29.43
CA LEU A 29 -4.53 5.20 30.15
C LEU A 29 -4.28 5.05 31.66
N THR A 30 -4.70 3.93 32.25
CA THR A 30 -4.48 3.67 33.69
C THR A 30 -3.00 3.62 34.03
N ARG A 31 -2.17 2.96 33.20
CA ARG A 31 -0.73 2.86 33.45
C ARG A 31 -0.01 4.22 33.35
N GLN A 32 -0.39 5.08 32.41
CA GLN A 32 0.34 6.32 32.12
C GLN A 32 -0.21 7.55 32.86
N HIS A 33 -1.51 7.60 33.13
CA HIS A 33 -2.20 8.77 33.71
C HIS A 33 -3.03 8.44 34.96
N GLY A 34 -3.09 7.17 35.37
CA GLY A 34 -3.85 6.74 36.54
C GLY A 34 -5.30 6.37 36.24
N GLN A 35 -5.94 5.75 37.23
CA GLN A 35 -7.31 5.24 37.09
C GLN A 35 -8.34 6.36 36.90
N GLU A 36 -8.09 7.54 37.47
CA GLU A 36 -9.00 8.69 37.42
C GLU A 36 -9.31 9.14 35.99
N LEU A 37 -8.31 9.10 35.08
CA LEU A 37 -8.53 9.46 33.68
C LEU A 37 -9.45 8.45 32.98
N LEU A 38 -9.25 7.15 33.24
CA LEU A 38 -10.10 6.11 32.66
C LEU A 38 -11.54 6.23 33.19
N ASP A 39 -11.70 6.49 34.49
CA ASP A 39 -13.01 6.70 35.11
C ASP A 39 -13.73 7.91 34.51
N LEU A 40 -13.01 9.02 34.26
CA LEU A 40 -13.55 10.19 33.56
C LEU A 40 -14.01 9.87 32.14
N VAL A 41 -13.17 9.18 31.35
CA VAL A 41 -13.52 8.76 29.97
C VAL A 41 -14.77 7.90 29.96
N GLU A 42 -14.85 6.93 30.87
CA GLU A 42 -16.00 6.03 31.00
C GLU A 42 -17.27 6.75 31.46
N HIS A 43 -17.13 7.71 32.38
CA HIS A 43 -18.23 8.54 32.84
C HIS A 43 -18.81 9.39 31.70
N VAL A 44 -17.97 10.11 30.95
CA VAL A 44 -18.39 10.91 29.78
C VAL A 44 -19.01 10.02 28.69
N ARG A 45 -18.44 8.83 28.45
CA ARG A 45 -19.00 7.85 27.51
C ARG A 45 -20.39 7.35 27.92
N SER A 46 -20.61 7.14 29.23
CA SER A 46 -21.90 6.73 29.77
C SER A 46 -22.97 7.80 29.56
N LEU A 47 -22.66 9.06 29.89
CA LEU A 47 -23.58 10.20 29.72
C LEU A 47 -23.95 10.43 28.26
N THR A 48 -22.95 10.43 27.37
CA THR A 48 -23.20 10.59 25.92
C THR A 48 -24.01 9.43 25.33
N LYS A 49 -23.84 8.20 25.85
CA LYS A 49 -24.67 7.06 25.46
C LYS A 49 -26.13 7.19 25.92
N ARG A 50 -26.37 7.71 27.13
CA ARG A 50 -27.73 8.02 27.62
C ARG A 50 -28.40 9.04 26.71
N LEU A 51 -27.73 10.17 26.45
CA LEU A 51 -28.22 11.24 25.56
C LEU A 51 -28.49 10.76 24.13
N ARG A 52 -27.73 9.78 23.63
CA ARG A 52 -27.99 9.16 22.33
C ARG A 52 -29.23 8.26 22.33
N ALA A 53 -29.52 7.60 23.45
CA ALA A 53 -30.69 6.73 23.59
C ALA A 53 -31.97 7.52 23.87
N ASP A 54 -31.85 8.61 24.63
CA ASP A 54 -32.91 9.55 24.95
C ASP A 54 -32.35 10.98 24.88
N ALA A 55 -32.74 11.70 23.83
CA ALA A 55 -32.27 13.07 23.60
C ALA A 55 -32.84 14.07 24.64
N ASP A 56 -33.92 13.70 25.34
CA ASP A 56 -34.57 14.51 26.37
C ASP A 56 -34.10 14.15 27.80
N ASP A 57 -33.01 13.38 27.95
CA ASP A 57 -32.38 13.12 29.27
C ASP A 57 -31.65 14.38 29.79
N HIS A 58 -32.44 15.31 30.34
CA HIS A 58 -31.95 16.61 30.84
C HIS A 58 -30.97 16.46 32.00
N ASP A 59 -31.10 15.39 32.79
CA ASP A 59 -30.18 15.08 33.88
C ASP A 59 -28.80 14.72 33.32
N ALA A 60 -28.74 13.84 32.31
CA ALA A 60 -27.47 13.50 31.64
C ALA A 60 -26.83 14.70 30.92
N ALA A 61 -27.64 15.58 30.33
CA ALA A 61 -27.16 16.78 29.67
C ALA A 61 -26.54 17.78 30.66
N THR A 62 -27.21 17.98 31.80
CA THR A 62 -26.73 18.87 32.87
C THR A 62 -25.46 18.31 33.50
N GLU A 63 -25.45 17.02 33.84
CA GLU A 63 -24.29 16.34 34.43
C GLU A 63 -23.08 16.38 33.48
N LEU A 64 -23.28 16.17 32.18
CA LEU A 64 -22.21 16.30 31.19
C LEU A 64 -21.67 17.73 31.12
N GLY A 65 -22.55 18.74 31.16
CA GLY A 65 -22.18 20.15 31.21
C GLY A 65 -21.31 20.48 32.42
N ASP A 66 -21.76 20.07 33.61
CA ASP A 66 -21.03 20.28 34.87
C ASP A 66 -19.66 19.60 34.86
N VAL A 67 -19.56 18.38 34.32
CA VAL A 67 -18.29 17.68 34.16
C VAL A 67 -17.37 18.47 33.23
N MET A 68 -17.85 18.91 32.06
CA MET A 68 -17.03 19.68 31.10
C MET A 68 -16.58 21.03 31.66
N ASP A 69 -17.45 21.75 32.37
CA ASP A 69 -17.14 23.05 32.98
C ASP A 69 -16.12 22.93 34.13
N GLY A 70 -16.04 21.77 34.77
CA GLY A 70 -15.12 21.47 35.86
C GLY A 70 -13.70 21.05 35.43
N LEU A 71 -13.46 20.75 34.14
CA LEU A 71 -12.15 20.26 33.69
C LEU A 71 -11.13 21.39 33.50
N ASP A 72 -9.90 21.18 33.97
CA ASP A 72 -8.78 22.00 33.56
C ASP A 72 -8.35 21.69 32.11
N LEU A 73 -7.58 22.58 31.51
CA LEU A 73 -7.13 22.45 30.11
C LEU A 73 -6.31 21.17 29.87
N GLY A 74 -5.46 20.76 30.83
CA GLY A 74 -4.63 19.56 30.70
C GLY A 74 -5.47 18.29 30.66
N THR A 75 -6.41 18.17 31.60
CA THR A 75 -7.35 17.04 31.65
C THR A 75 -8.27 17.03 30.43
N THR A 76 -8.73 18.20 29.98
CA THR A 76 -9.52 18.34 28.75
C THR A 76 -8.77 17.80 27.53
N ILE A 77 -7.49 18.15 27.37
CA ILE A 77 -6.65 17.64 26.28
C ILE A 77 -6.53 16.11 26.35
N GLN A 78 -6.28 15.54 27.53
CA GLN A 78 -6.19 14.09 27.71
C GLN A 78 -7.51 13.38 27.37
N LEU A 79 -8.64 13.94 27.78
CA LEU A 79 -9.97 13.42 27.47
C LEU A 79 -10.24 13.41 25.97
N VAL A 80 -9.98 14.52 25.28
CA VAL A 80 -10.14 14.60 23.82
C VAL A 80 -9.26 13.57 23.11
N ARG A 81 -7.99 13.44 23.52
CA ARG A 81 -7.07 12.46 22.95
C ARG A 81 -7.52 11.02 23.19
N ALA A 82 -8.07 10.71 24.37
CA ALA A 82 -8.55 9.37 24.67
C ALA A 82 -9.71 8.98 23.73
N PHE A 83 -10.65 9.89 23.48
CA PHE A 83 -11.72 9.67 22.51
C PHE A 83 -11.19 9.58 21.08
N SER A 84 -10.27 10.47 20.66
CA SER A 84 -9.64 10.40 19.33
C SER A 84 -8.95 9.06 19.09
N ALA A 85 -8.12 8.60 20.03
CA ALA A 85 -7.47 7.30 19.97
C ALA A 85 -8.49 6.16 19.89
N TYR A 86 -9.53 6.18 20.73
CA TYR A 86 -10.61 5.19 20.67
C TYR A 86 -11.30 5.17 19.30
N PHE A 87 -11.64 6.32 18.73
CA PHE A 87 -12.27 6.40 17.41
C PHE A 87 -11.35 5.92 16.30
N HIS A 88 -10.06 6.24 16.35
CA HIS A 88 -9.08 5.67 15.42
C HIS A 88 -9.08 4.14 15.49
N LEU A 89 -8.97 3.56 16.69
CA LEU A 89 -8.96 2.11 16.89
C LEU A 89 -10.27 1.44 16.45
N ALA A 90 -11.42 2.04 16.77
CA ALA A 90 -12.72 1.52 16.37
C ALA A 90 -12.91 1.56 14.84
N ASN A 91 -12.51 2.66 14.20
CA ASN A 91 -12.57 2.78 12.74
C ASN A 91 -11.69 1.74 12.04
N ILE A 92 -10.52 1.44 12.59
CA ILE A 92 -9.60 0.43 12.03
C ILE A 92 -10.20 -0.96 12.14
N ALA A 93 -10.69 -1.32 13.33
CA ALA A 93 -11.38 -2.60 13.52
C ALA A 93 -12.57 -2.74 12.56
N GLU A 94 -13.35 -1.67 12.38
CA GLU A 94 -14.46 -1.66 11.43
C GLU A 94 -13.98 -1.80 9.98
N GLN A 95 -12.90 -1.13 9.58
CA GLN A 95 -12.33 -1.24 8.23
C GLN A 95 -11.86 -2.66 7.92
N THR A 96 -11.14 -3.30 8.84
CA THR A 96 -10.71 -4.71 8.72
C THR A 96 -11.91 -5.64 8.53
N HIS A 97 -12.91 -5.55 9.42
CA HIS A 97 -14.11 -6.40 9.31
C HIS A 97 -14.98 -6.07 8.10
N ARG A 98 -15.03 -4.81 7.62
CA ARG A 98 -15.77 -4.46 6.41
C ARG A 98 -15.16 -5.10 5.16
N LEU A 99 -13.83 -5.25 5.10
CA LEU A 99 -13.16 -5.97 4.02
C LEU A 99 -13.55 -7.45 4.05
N ASP A 100 -13.53 -8.07 5.23
CA ASP A 100 -13.94 -9.47 5.45
C ASP A 100 -15.43 -9.71 5.16
N GLU A 101 -16.29 -8.76 5.52
CA GLU A 101 -17.72 -8.85 5.25
C GLU A 101 -18.04 -8.57 3.78
N ALA A 102 -17.27 -7.74 3.08
CA ALA A 102 -17.45 -7.50 1.65
C ALA A 102 -17.04 -8.72 0.82
N THR A 103 -16.02 -9.47 1.26
CA THR A 103 -15.63 -10.76 0.69
C THR A 103 -16.67 -11.84 1.05
N THR A 104 -17.18 -11.87 2.28
CA THR A 104 -18.09 -12.92 2.78
C THR A 104 -19.58 -12.71 2.41
N ARG A 105 -20.20 -11.55 2.71
CA ARG A 105 -21.66 -11.31 2.56
C ARG A 105 -22.17 -11.38 1.13
N ARG A 106 -21.31 -11.14 0.13
CA ARG A 106 -21.76 -11.19 -1.28
C ARG A 106 -21.90 -12.61 -1.82
N GLY A 107 -21.76 -13.66 -0.99
CA GLY A 107 -21.66 -15.03 -1.51
C GLY A 107 -20.54 -15.16 -2.55
N ARG A 108 -19.54 -14.28 -2.46
CA ARG A 108 -18.41 -14.21 -3.38
C ARG A 108 -17.44 -15.32 -3.00
N LYS A 109 -17.82 -16.56 -3.29
CA LYS A 109 -16.82 -17.57 -3.69
C LYS A 109 -16.05 -17.13 -4.95
N ARG A 110 -16.51 -16.05 -5.62
CA ARG A 110 -15.97 -15.48 -6.86
C ARG A 110 -15.53 -14.04 -6.67
N GLY A 111 -14.35 -13.67 -7.20
CA GLY A 111 -13.76 -12.33 -7.11
C GLY A 111 -14.63 -11.21 -7.73
N PHE A 112 -14.25 -9.93 -7.51
CA PHE A 112 -15.02 -8.83 -8.10
C PHE A 112 -14.99 -8.80 -9.62
N LEU A 113 -13.79 -9.02 -10.17
CA LEU A 113 -13.51 -9.13 -11.58
C LEU A 113 -14.16 -10.35 -12.20
N GLN A 114 -14.09 -11.50 -11.53
CA GLN A 114 -14.78 -12.72 -11.95
C GLN A 114 -16.27 -12.52 -12.20
N ALA A 115 -16.98 -11.84 -11.30
CA ALA A 115 -18.41 -11.56 -11.47
C ALA A 115 -18.70 -10.54 -12.60
N ALA A 116 -17.74 -9.67 -12.93
CA ALA A 116 -17.87 -8.79 -14.08
C ALA A 116 -17.71 -9.57 -15.39
N VAL A 117 -16.70 -10.44 -15.47
CA VAL A 117 -16.45 -11.32 -16.61
C VAL A 117 -17.59 -12.31 -16.83
N ASP A 118 -18.14 -12.91 -15.77
CA ASP A 118 -19.31 -13.80 -15.88
C ASP A 118 -20.50 -13.10 -16.57
N ARG A 119 -20.76 -11.83 -16.23
CA ARG A 119 -21.82 -11.04 -16.89
C ARG A 119 -21.52 -10.71 -18.35
N ILE A 120 -20.25 -10.50 -18.69
CA ILE A 120 -19.81 -10.26 -20.09
C ILE A 120 -20.03 -11.52 -20.93
N LEU A 121 -19.65 -12.69 -20.39
CA LEU A 121 -19.87 -13.98 -21.03
C LEU A 121 -21.36 -14.28 -21.22
N GLU A 122 -22.18 -14.04 -20.18
CA GLU A 122 -23.64 -14.22 -20.25
C GLU A 122 -24.31 -13.30 -21.28
N ALA A 123 -23.76 -12.10 -21.49
CA ALA A 123 -24.25 -11.15 -22.48
C ALA A 123 -23.90 -11.56 -23.92
N GLY A 124 -22.95 -12.48 -24.13
CA GLY A 124 -22.57 -12.98 -25.46
C GLY A 124 -21.94 -11.90 -26.36
N ILE A 125 -21.18 -10.99 -25.76
CA ILE A 125 -20.45 -9.95 -26.51
C ILE A 125 -19.38 -10.61 -27.40
N ASP A 126 -19.18 -10.10 -28.61
CA ASP A 126 -18.17 -10.61 -29.53
C ASP A 126 -16.74 -10.34 -29.04
N GLN A 127 -15.83 -11.27 -29.34
CA GLN A 127 -14.46 -11.27 -28.85
C GLN A 127 -13.65 -10.07 -29.37
N ASP A 128 -13.88 -9.65 -30.63
CA ASP A 128 -13.19 -8.51 -31.23
C ASP A 128 -13.55 -7.19 -30.52
N THR A 129 -14.82 -7.01 -30.16
CA THR A 129 -15.27 -5.86 -29.35
C THR A 129 -14.68 -5.91 -27.95
N ILE A 130 -14.60 -7.09 -27.33
CA ILE A 130 -13.96 -7.22 -26.00
C ILE A 130 -12.48 -6.82 -26.09
N ALA A 131 -11.74 -7.35 -27.06
CA ALA A 131 -10.32 -7.03 -27.26
C ALA A 131 -10.10 -5.52 -27.49
N ASP A 132 -10.91 -4.89 -28.35
CA ASP A 132 -10.83 -3.43 -28.60
C ASP A 132 -11.16 -2.59 -27.35
N VAL A 133 -12.04 -3.06 -26.46
CA VAL A 133 -12.31 -2.39 -25.18
C VAL A 133 -11.14 -2.58 -24.21
N VAL A 134 -10.58 -3.78 -24.13
CA VAL A 134 -9.43 -4.10 -23.25
C VAL A 134 -8.20 -3.28 -23.63
N ASP A 135 -7.91 -3.14 -24.93
CA ASP A 135 -6.78 -2.35 -25.44
C ASP A 135 -6.87 -0.85 -25.08
N ARG A 136 -8.08 -0.36 -24.79
CA ARG A 136 -8.35 1.04 -24.42
C ARG A 136 -8.67 1.21 -22.94
N LEU A 137 -8.63 0.13 -22.16
CA LEU A 137 -8.94 0.18 -20.74
C LEU A 137 -7.91 1.07 -20.04
N GLU A 138 -8.39 2.11 -19.37
CA GLU A 138 -7.55 2.98 -18.57
C GLU A 138 -8.27 3.41 -17.30
N LEU A 139 -7.67 3.11 -16.15
CA LEU A 139 -8.02 3.68 -14.86
C LEU A 139 -6.89 4.60 -14.40
N ARG A 140 -7.21 5.87 -14.11
CA ARG A 140 -6.23 6.86 -13.65
C ARG A 140 -6.56 7.48 -12.29
N PRO A 141 -6.28 6.80 -11.16
CA PRO A 141 -6.42 7.42 -9.85
C PRO A 141 -5.41 8.56 -9.70
N VAL A 142 -5.88 9.70 -9.18
CA VAL A 142 -5.05 10.90 -8.97
C VAL A 142 -5.00 11.21 -7.47
N PHE A 143 -3.81 11.14 -6.88
CA PHE A 143 -3.60 11.54 -5.50
C PHE A 143 -3.69 13.07 -5.38
N THR A 144 -4.50 13.53 -4.44
CA THR A 144 -4.58 14.93 -4.06
C THR A 144 -3.99 15.11 -2.67
N ALA A 145 -3.51 16.32 -2.37
CA ALA A 145 -3.19 16.67 -1.00
C ALA A 145 -4.46 16.52 -0.16
N HIS A 146 -4.36 15.93 1.04
CA HIS A 146 -5.50 15.86 1.94
C HIS A 146 -5.53 17.18 2.74
N PRO A 147 -6.49 18.09 2.48
CA PRO A 147 -6.45 19.48 2.96
C PRO A 147 -6.53 19.61 4.50
N THR A 148 -6.86 18.52 5.20
CA THR A 148 -7.10 18.47 6.64
C THR A 148 -6.44 17.30 7.35
N GLU A 149 -5.45 16.63 6.77
CA GLU A 149 -4.81 15.48 7.45
C GLU A 149 -3.90 15.95 8.60
N ALA A 150 -4.55 16.26 9.72
CA ALA A 150 -3.95 16.66 10.98
C ALA A 150 -3.21 15.49 11.65
N VAL A 151 -3.59 14.25 11.31
CA VAL A 151 -3.01 13.02 11.85
C VAL A 151 -1.61 12.80 11.29
N ARG A 152 -0.64 12.60 12.17
CA ARG A 152 0.76 12.34 11.77
C ARG A 152 0.90 10.97 11.09
N ARG A 153 1.79 10.87 10.10
CA ARG A 153 2.19 9.61 9.46
C ARG A 153 2.55 8.50 10.45
N SER A 154 3.22 8.85 11.55
CA SER A 154 3.60 7.90 12.59
C SER A 154 2.41 7.21 13.25
N VAL A 155 1.24 7.87 13.30
CA VAL A 155 -0.02 7.28 13.76
C VAL A 155 -0.60 6.39 12.67
N LEU A 156 -0.67 6.86 11.42
CA LEU A 156 -1.19 6.08 10.29
C LEU A 156 -0.45 4.75 10.09
N THR A 157 0.89 4.73 10.16
CA THR A 157 1.68 3.49 10.07
C THR A 157 1.39 2.52 11.24
N LYS A 158 1.11 3.03 12.44
CA LYS A 158 0.76 2.16 13.59
C LYS A 158 -0.65 1.62 13.45
N THR A 159 -1.57 2.46 12.98
CA THR A 159 -2.93 2.10 12.61
C THR A 159 -2.94 0.96 11.58
N GLU A 160 -2.13 1.05 10.53
CA GLU A 160 -1.96 0.00 9.52
C GLU A 160 -1.41 -1.30 10.13
N ALA A 161 -0.38 -1.20 10.99
CA ALA A 161 0.16 -2.37 11.69
C ALA A 161 -0.86 -3.02 12.65
N ILE A 162 -1.73 -2.23 13.28
CA ILE A 162 -2.84 -2.76 14.10
C ILE A 162 -3.83 -3.53 13.21
N ALA A 163 -4.21 -2.99 12.04
CA ALA A 163 -5.10 -3.66 11.11
C ALA A 163 -4.56 -5.05 10.70
N GLN A 164 -3.28 -5.11 10.30
CA GLN A 164 -2.61 -6.37 9.93
C GLN A 164 -2.57 -7.38 11.09
N LEU A 165 -2.36 -6.91 12.33
CA LEU A 165 -2.36 -7.78 13.51
C LEU A 165 -3.76 -8.32 13.84
N LEU A 166 -4.81 -7.53 13.62
CA LEU A 166 -6.19 -7.98 13.77
C LEU A 166 -6.51 -9.06 12.73
N GLU A 167 -6.14 -8.87 11.47
CA GLU A 167 -6.29 -9.87 10.41
C GLU A 167 -5.56 -11.18 10.75
N GLN A 168 -4.27 -11.09 11.13
CA GLN A 168 -3.48 -12.26 11.54
C GLN A 168 -4.16 -13.00 12.70
N ARG A 169 -4.71 -12.26 13.68
CA ARG A 169 -5.37 -12.83 14.85
C ARG A 169 -6.60 -13.67 14.51
N GLN A 170 -7.24 -13.42 13.36
CA GLN A 170 -8.38 -14.20 12.91
C GLN A 170 -7.99 -15.60 12.40
N ASP A 171 -6.71 -15.88 12.15
CA ASP A 171 -6.27 -17.20 11.69
C ASP A 171 -6.58 -18.28 12.75
N PRO A 172 -7.42 -19.29 12.44
CA PRO A 172 -7.80 -20.33 13.38
C PRO A 172 -6.63 -21.27 13.73
N ARG A 173 -5.53 -21.25 12.97
CA ARG A 173 -4.36 -22.11 13.17
C ARG A 173 -3.38 -21.58 14.21
N LEU A 174 -3.54 -20.34 14.66
CA LEU A 174 -2.65 -19.73 15.65
C LEU A 174 -2.69 -20.48 16.98
N THR A 175 -1.49 -20.78 17.49
CA THR A 175 -1.29 -21.29 18.84
C THR A 175 -1.48 -20.19 19.89
N GLU A 176 -1.74 -20.58 21.14
CA GLU A 176 -1.92 -19.62 22.24
C GLU A 176 -0.72 -18.67 22.41
N PRO A 177 0.55 -19.14 22.40
CA PRO A 177 1.70 -18.24 22.49
C PRO A 177 1.80 -17.24 21.34
N GLU A 178 1.31 -17.58 20.15
CA GLU A 178 1.28 -16.66 19.01
C GLU A 178 0.19 -15.60 19.16
N ARG A 179 -1.00 -15.98 19.65
CA ARG A 179 -2.08 -15.03 19.99
C ARG A 179 -1.64 -14.06 21.09
N ASP A 180 -0.89 -14.53 22.07
CA ASP A 180 -0.31 -13.69 23.13
C ASP A 180 0.73 -12.71 22.58
N ARG A 181 1.58 -13.14 21.62
CA ARG A 181 2.55 -12.24 20.97
C ARG A 181 1.83 -11.12 20.20
N ILE A 182 0.78 -11.46 19.45
CA ILE A 182 -0.04 -10.47 18.73
C ILE A 182 -0.66 -9.50 19.73
N SER A 183 -1.25 -9.99 20.82
CA SER A 183 -1.88 -9.15 21.84
C SER A 183 -0.90 -8.19 22.53
N ARG A 184 0.32 -8.66 22.86
CA ARG A 184 1.38 -7.79 23.37
C ARG A 184 1.79 -6.72 22.34
N ARG A 185 1.93 -7.11 21.07
CA ARG A 185 2.30 -6.17 20.02
C ARG A 185 1.22 -5.10 19.77
N LEU A 186 -0.07 -5.47 19.85
CA LEU A 186 -1.17 -4.53 19.81
C LEU A 186 -1.08 -3.52 20.97
N ALA A 187 -0.82 -3.99 22.20
CA ALA A 187 -0.65 -3.14 23.37
C ALA A 187 0.51 -2.14 23.19
N GLU A 188 1.67 -2.60 22.69
CA GLU A 188 2.82 -1.75 22.37
C GLU A 188 2.49 -0.66 21.34
N LEU A 189 1.74 -1.01 20.29
CA LEU A 189 1.35 -0.05 19.26
C LEU A 189 0.36 0.98 19.80
N ILE A 190 -0.58 0.58 20.64
CA ILE A 190 -1.55 1.49 21.29
C ILE A 190 -0.83 2.44 22.24
N ASP A 191 0.13 1.95 23.04
CA ASP A 191 1.02 2.80 23.85
C ASP A 191 1.72 3.86 23.01
N LEU A 192 2.29 3.45 21.88
CA LEU A 192 3.01 4.36 21.00
C LEU A 192 2.08 5.37 20.32
N ILE A 193 0.84 4.99 19.97
CA ILE A 193 -0.17 5.92 19.48
C ILE A 193 -0.47 6.96 20.56
N TRP A 194 -0.73 6.52 21.80
CA TRP A 194 -1.00 7.41 22.93
C TRP A 194 0.17 8.33 23.29
N GLN A 195 1.42 7.88 23.13
CA GLN A 195 2.60 8.70 23.38
C GLN A 195 2.97 9.61 22.21
N THR A 196 2.35 9.41 21.04
CA THR A 196 2.56 10.25 19.86
C THR A 196 1.57 11.42 19.89
N ASP A 197 2.07 12.64 19.73
CA ASP A 197 1.21 13.80 19.48
C ASP A 197 0.48 13.59 18.14
N GLU A 198 -0.82 13.30 18.20
CA GLU A 198 -1.65 12.92 17.06
C GLU A 198 -1.78 14.07 16.07
N LEU A 199 -1.83 15.30 16.60
CA LEU A 199 -2.01 16.50 15.82
C LEU A 199 -0.65 17.02 15.34
N ARG A 200 -0.63 17.47 14.10
CA ARG A 200 0.48 18.28 13.59
C ARG A 200 0.39 19.69 14.18
N THR A 201 1.42 20.10 14.91
CA THR A 201 1.54 21.48 15.44
C THR A 201 1.69 22.52 14.32
N ALA A 202 2.20 22.11 13.15
CA ALA A 202 2.37 22.95 11.96
C ALA A 202 1.73 22.29 10.74
N ARG A 203 1.20 23.10 9.80
CA ARG A 203 0.69 22.57 8.52
C ARG A 203 1.82 21.87 7.77
N PRO A 204 1.55 20.70 7.15
CA PRO A 204 2.56 20.02 6.35
C PRO A 204 3.02 20.89 5.18
N THR A 205 4.29 20.77 4.83
CA THR A 205 4.81 21.40 3.62
C THR A 205 4.37 20.60 2.38
N PRO A 206 4.31 21.21 1.18
CA PRO A 206 4.03 20.44 -0.05
C PRO A 206 4.97 19.24 -0.26
N ILE A 207 6.21 19.33 0.22
CA ILE A 207 7.18 18.22 0.17
C ILE A 207 6.78 17.10 1.13
N ASP A 208 6.27 17.41 2.32
CA ASP A 208 5.79 16.40 3.26
C ASP A 208 4.58 15.66 2.72
N GLU A 209 3.65 16.37 2.07
CA GLU A 209 2.51 15.78 1.39
C GLU A 209 2.96 14.87 0.23
N ALA A 210 3.95 15.31 -0.56
CA ALA A 210 4.49 14.50 -1.65
C ALA A 210 5.12 13.20 -1.12
N ARG A 211 5.88 13.28 -0.03
CA ARG A 211 6.46 12.10 0.64
C ARG A 211 5.38 11.15 1.17
N SER A 212 4.27 11.67 1.68
CA SER A 212 3.13 10.84 2.12
C SER A 212 2.51 10.09 0.93
N VAL A 213 2.24 10.78 -0.18
CA VAL A 213 1.69 10.13 -1.39
C VAL A 213 2.64 9.03 -1.90
N MET A 214 3.94 9.31 -1.96
CA MET A 214 4.93 8.30 -2.38
C MET A 214 4.96 7.09 -1.46
N TYR A 215 4.80 7.25 -0.15
CA TYR A 215 4.72 6.09 0.76
C TYR A 215 3.55 5.16 0.42
N TYR A 216 2.35 5.72 0.19
CA TYR A 216 1.19 4.91 -0.18
C TYR A 216 1.35 4.29 -1.56
N PHE A 217 1.90 5.05 -2.52
CA PHE A 217 2.19 4.53 -3.83
C PHE A 217 3.19 3.36 -3.78
N ASP A 218 4.29 3.50 -3.03
CA ASP A 218 5.29 2.45 -2.82
C ASP A 218 4.63 1.19 -2.23
N ALA A 219 3.74 1.34 -1.24
CA ALA A 219 3.03 0.20 -0.66
C ALA A 219 2.11 -0.51 -1.67
N MET A 220 1.40 0.25 -2.53
CA MET A 220 0.52 -0.32 -3.54
C MET A 220 1.26 -0.93 -4.72
N SER A 221 2.39 -0.35 -5.13
CA SER A 221 3.10 -0.76 -6.35
C SER A 221 3.77 -2.13 -6.21
N HIS A 222 4.17 -2.53 -5.00
CA HIS A 222 4.90 -3.78 -4.79
C HIS A 222 4.00 -5.00 -4.60
N SER A 223 2.80 -4.84 -4.03
CA SER A 223 1.89 -5.97 -3.76
C SER A 223 0.57 -5.85 -4.53
N VAL A 224 -0.14 -4.75 -4.34
CA VAL A 224 -1.53 -4.61 -4.80
C VAL A 224 -1.62 -4.53 -6.33
N VAL A 225 -0.77 -3.73 -6.97
CA VAL A 225 -0.83 -3.53 -8.43
C VAL A 225 -0.48 -4.81 -9.20
N PRO A 226 0.63 -5.52 -8.90
CA PRO A 226 0.93 -6.80 -9.55
C PRO A 226 -0.19 -7.83 -9.38
N GLU A 227 -0.68 -8.05 -8.15
CA GLU A 227 -1.77 -9.01 -7.87
C GLU A 227 -3.06 -8.66 -8.61
N LEU A 228 -3.40 -7.37 -8.69
CA LEU A 228 -4.58 -6.93 -9.43
C LEU A 228 -4.42 -7.17 -10.93
N LEU A 229 -3.27 -6.86 -11.51
CA LEU A 229 -3.02 -7.05 -12.94
C LEU A 229 -3.01 -8.54 -13.32
N ASP A 230 -2.46 -9.40 -12.46
CA ASP A 230 -2.47 -10.85 -12.62
C ASP A 230 -3.92 -11.40 -12.58
N GLU A 231 -4.74 -10.98 -11.61
CA GLU A 231 -6.16 -11.37 -11.59
C GLU A 231 -6.92 -10.79 -12.79
N VAL A 232 -6.62 -9.59 -13.25
CA VAL A 232 -7.23 -9.04 -14.47
C VAL A 232 -6.88 -9.91 -15.67
N ASP A 233 -5.60 -10.23 -15.87
CA ASP A 233 -5.14 -11.04 -16.99
C ASP A 233 -5.77 -12.44 -16.96
N HIS A 234 -5.77 -13.09 -15.80
CA HIS A 234 -6.42 -14.39 -15.60
C HIS A 234 -7.92 -14.37 -15.92
N GLN A 235 -8.63 -13.28 -15.58
CA GLN A 235 -10.05 -13.15 -15.92
C GLN A 235 -10.26 -12.81 -17.40
N LEU A 236 -9.35 -12.07 -18.03
CA LEU A 236 -9.41 -11.77 -19.46
C LEU A 236 -9.17 -13.01 -20.33
N ASP A 237 -8.32 -13.94 -19.89
CA ASP A 237 -8.08 -15.21 -20.61
C ASP A 237 -9.39 -15.98 -20.83
N ARG A 238 -10.33 -15.90 -19.88
CA ARG A 238 -11.66 -16.51 -19.99
C ARG A 238 -12.54 -15.88 -21.07
N LEU A 239 -12.25 -14.64 -21.44
CA LEU A 239 -12.85 -13.92 -22.55
C LEU A 239 -12.09 -14.13 -23.87
N GLY A 240 -11.00 -14.90 -23.86
CA GLY A 240 -10.16 -15.17 -25.02
C GLY A 240 -9.24 -14.00 -25.41
N THR A 241 -8.88 -13.15 -24.45
CA THR A 241 -7.91 -12.05 -24.65
C THR A 241 -6.97 -11.97 -23.45
N SER A 242 -5.84 -11.29 -23.57
CA SER A 242 -4.92 -11.08 -22.46
C SER A 242 -4.32 -9.67 -22.50
N LEU A 243 -3.70 -9.26 -21.41
CA LEU A 243 -2.87 -8.07 -21.37
C LEU A 243 -1.51 -8.39 -21.99
N THR A 244 -1.10 -7.60 -22.97
CA THR A 244 0.29 -7.67 -23.43
C THR A 244 1.24 -7.18 -22.33
N PRO A 245 2.52 -7.62 -22.28
CA PRO A 245 3.48 -7.19 -21.24
C PRO A 245 3.71 -5.67 -21.17
N THR A 246 3.33 -4.92 -22.21
CA THR A 246 3.45 -3.46 -22.27
C THR A 246 2.12 -2.74 -22.04
N SER A 247 1.03 -3.48 -21.80
CA SER A 247 -0.28 -2.93 -21.46
C SER A 247 -0.23 -2.17 -20.14
N ARG A 248 -0.97 -1.05 -20.07
CA ARG A 248 -0.98 -0.18 -18.88
C ARG A 248 -2.42 0.23 -18.54
N PRO A 249 -3.27 -0.74 -18.15
CA PRO A 249 -4.66 -0.41 -17.82
C PRO A 249 -4.79 0.45 -16.56
N LEU A 250 -3.71 0.62 -15.79
CA LEU A 250 -3.65 1.43 -14.58
C LEU A 250 -2.54 2.50 -14.68
N HIS A 251 -2.92 3.75 -14.49
CA HIS A 251 -2.03 4.90 -14.44
C HIS A 251 -2.21 5.64 -13.12
N PHE A 252 -1.14 6.09 -12.47
CA PHE A 252 -1.26 6.91 -11.27
C PHE A 252 -0.86 8.35 -11.56
N GLY A 253 -1.69 9.29 -11.13
CA GLY A 253 -1.40 10.72 -11.16
C GLY A 253 -1.26 11.29 -9.75
N THR A 254 -0.68 12.48 -9.64
CA THR A 254 -0.69 13.25 -8.40
C THR A 254 -0.76 14.73 -8.69
N TRP A 255 -1.55 15.46 -7.90
CA TRP A 255 -1.58 16.92 -7.89
C TRP A 255 -0.62 17.52 -6.88
N VAL A 256 -0.11 16.71 -5.95
CA VAL A 256 0.77 17.20 -4.88
C VAL A 256 2.09 17.70 -5.46
N GLY A 257 2.41 18.96 -5.16
CA GLY A 257 3.59 19.65 -5.72
C GLY A 257 3.39 20.25 -7.11
N GLY A 258 2.26 19.98 -7.78
CA GLY A 258 1.93 20.53 -9.09
C GLY A 258 0.79 21.55 -9.05
N ASP A 259 -0.29 21.22 -8.32
CA ASP A 259 -1.45 22.09 -8.17
C ASP A 259 -1.09 23.33 -7.33
N ARG A 260 -1.30 24.49 -7.94
CA ARG A 260 -0.97 25.81 -7.39
C ARG A 260 -2.20 26.71 -7.28
N ASP A 261 -3.38 26.18 -7.60
CA ASP A 261 -4.61 26.96 -7.49
C ASP A 261 -4.88 27.29 -6.01
N GLY A 262 -4.94 28.58 -5.70
CA GLY A 262 -5.12 29.07 -4.33
C GLY A 262 -4.00 28.75 -3.33
N ASN A 263 -2.88 28.14 -3.73
CA ASN A 263 -1.79 27.74 -2.81
C ASN A 263 -0.43 28.38 -3.17
N PRO A 264 -0.05 29.51 -2.55
CA PRO A 264 1.22 30.19 -2.84
C PRO A 264 2.46 29.40 -2.40
N ASN A 265 2.30 28.35 -1.59
CA ASN A 265 3.42 27.53 -1.11
C ASN A 265 3.94 26.57 -2.18
N VAL A 266 3.19 26.33 -3.26
CA VAL A 266 3.61 25.48 -4.39
C VAL A 266 4.31 26.35 -5.44
N THR A 267 5.61 26.56 -5.22
CA THR A 267 6.47 27.31 -6.14
C THR A 267 7.05 26.41 -7.24
N PRO A 268 7.57 26.97 -8.35
CA PRO A 268 8.27 26.16 -9.36
C PRO A 268 9.43 25.33 -8.77
N ALA A 269 10.16 25.86 -7.80
CA ALA A 269 11.24 25.14 -7.13
C ALA A 269 10.72 23.91 -6.36
N ILE A 270 9.58 24.05 -5.67
CA ILE A 270 8.90 22.94 -5.00
C ILE A 270 8.44 21.89 -6.01
N THR A 271 7.88 22.29 -7.16
CA THR A 271 7.51 21.34 -8.22
C THR A 271 8.72 20.55 -8.71
N PHE A 272 9.87 21.20 -8.95
CA PHE A 272 11.09 20.49 -9.34
C PHE A 272 11.61 19.55 -8.25
N GLU A 273 11.56 19.96 -6.98
CA GLU A 273 11.96 19.12 -5.86
C GLU A 273 11.06 17.87 -5.73
N VAL A 274 9.74 18.03 -5.88
CA VAL A 274 8.79 16.91 -5.88
C VAL A 274 9.04 15.95 -7.04
N LEU A 275 9.31 16.47 -8.25
CA LEU A 275 9.67 15.63 -9.40
C LEU A 275 10.97 14.86 -9.15
N GLY A 276 11.97 15.49 -8.55
CA GLY A 276 13.22 14.83 -8.15
C GLY A 276 12.98 13.70 -7.14
N LEU A 277 12.13 13.94 -6.14
CA LEU A 277 11.73 12.92 -5.16
C LEU A 277 11.02 11.74 -5.83
N GLN A 278 10.09 12.01 -6.75
CA GLN A 278 9.37 10.98 -7.50
C GLN A 278 10.31 10.13 -8.36
N HIS A 279 11.27 10.77 -9.04
CA HIS A 279 12.28 10.05 -9.82
C HIS A 279 13.19 9.18 -8.94
N ASP A 280 13.69 9.69 -7.83
CA ASP A 280 14.51 8.90 -6.89
C ASP A 280 13.72 7.68 -6.37
N ARG A 281 12.45 7.86 -6.00
CA ARG A 281 11.60 6.76 -5.52
C ARG A 281 11.26 5.73 -6.59
N GLY A 282 10.82 6.18 -7.75
CA GLY A 282 10.52 5.28 -8.87
C GLY A 282 11.74 4.45 -9.27
N LEU A 283 12.92 5.05 -9.34
CA LEU A 283 14.15 4.33 -9.69
C LEU A 283 14.58 3.34 -8.60
N ARG A 284 14.41 3.68 -7.30
CA ARG A 284 14.66 2.72 -6.22
C ARG A 284 13.73 1.51 -6.29
N GLY A 285 12.45 1.73 -6.58
CA GLY A 285 11.49 0.63 -6.78
C GLY A 285 11.87 -0.26 -7.96
N LEU A 286 12.24 0.33 -9.10
CA LEU A 286 12.72 -0.42 -10.26
C LEU A 286 14.00 -1.20 -9.95
N ILE A 287 14.95 -0.61 -9.22
CA ILE A 287 16.19 -1.29 -8.81
C ILE A 287 15.86 -2.49 -7.91
N ALA A 288 14.99 -2.32 -6.91
CA ALA A 288 14.56 -3.40 -6.03
C ALA A 288 13.89 -4.54 -6.81
N GLY A 289 12.99 -4.21 -7.76
CA GLY A 289 12.37 -5.21 -8.62
C GLY A 289 13.36 -5.98 -9.49
N ILE A 290 14.44 -5.34 -9.96
CA ILE A 290 15.53 -6.03 -10.69
C ILE A 290 16.36 -6.92 -9.76
N GLU A 291 16.58 -6.52 -8.50
CA GLU A 291 17.27 -7.34 -7.50
C GLU A 291 16.46 -8.61 -7.18
N GLU A 292 15.14 -8.48 -7.03
CA GLU A 292 14.22 -9.61 -6.86
C GLU A 292 14.23 -10.53 -8.09
N LEU A 293 14.08 -9.97 -9.29
CA LEU A 293 14.12 -10.73 -10.55
C LEU A 293 15.47 -11.45 -10.73
N SER A 294 16.58 -10.82 -10.35
CA SER A 294 17.92 -11.41 -10.41
C SER A 294 18.08 -12.60 -9.45
N ALA A 295 17.36 -12.60 -8.32
CA ALA A 295 17.37 -13.71 -7.38
C ALA A 295 16.58 -14.91 -7.93
N GLU A 296 15.46 -14.65 -8.60
CA GLU A 296 14.55 -15.67 -9.15
C GLU A 296 15.05 -16.29 -10.46
N LEU A 297 15.60 -15.49 -11.39
CA LEU A 297 16.03 -15.96 -12.72
C LEU A 297 17.39 -16.67 -12.67
N SER A 298 17.38 -17.93 -12.22
CA SER A 298 18.57 -18.80 -12.14
C SER A 298 18.74 -19.74 -13.34
N SER A 299 18.06 -19.48 -14.47
CA SER A 299 18.15 -20.35 -15.66
C SER A 299 19.58 -20.40 -16.19
N SER A 300 20.12 -21.61 -16.30
CA SER A 300 21.49 -21.84 -16.74
C SER A 300 21.58 -22.20 -18.22
N ASP A 301 22.54 -21.61 -18.92
CA ASP A 301 22.86 -21.90 -20.33
C ASP A 301 23.32 -23.35 -20.58
N ALA A 302 23.77 -24.04 -19.53
CA ALA A 302 24.11 -25.46 -19.57
C ALA A 302 22.88 -26.38 -19.59
N VAL A 303 21.73 -25.89 -19.12
CA VAL A 303 20.48 -26.66 -19.03
C VAL A 303 19.54 -26.28 -20.16
N ILE A 304 19.42 -24.99 -20.46
CA ILE A 304 18.50 -24.49 -21.48
C ILE A 304 19.13 -23.32 -22.25
N GLY A 305 18.79 -23.23 -23.53
CA GLY A 305 19.35 -22.19 -24.40
C GLY A 305 18.89 -20.78 -24.03
N ILE A 306 19.51 -19.82 -24.70
CA ILE A 306 19.04 -18.44 -24.79
C ILE A 306 18.84 -18.08 -26.25
N SER A 307 18.01 -17.07 -26.52
CA SER A 307 17.89 -16.51 -27.85
C SER A 307 19.17 -15.81 -28.32
N ASP A 308 19.39 -15.77 -29.64
CA ASP A 308 20.47 -14.98 -30.25
C ASP A 308 20.37 -13.49 -29.89
N GLU A 309 19.14 -12.98 -29.74
CA GLU A 309 18.85 -11.61 -29.33
C GLU A 309 19.42 -11.32 -27.93
N LEU A 310 19.17 -12.20 -26.95
CA LEU A 310 19.72 -12.05 -25.60
C LEU A 310 21.24 -12.18 -25.59
N SER A 311 21.80 -13.13 -26.36
CA SER A 311 23.26 -13.29 -26.49
C SER A 311 23.93 -12.02 -27.03
N ALA A 312 23.38 -11.43 -28.09
CA ALA A 312 23.88 -10.18 -28.67
C ALA A 312 23.73 -9.01 -27.69
N SER A 313 22.62 -8.95 -26.96
CA SER A 313 22.37 -7.92 -25.94
C SER A 313 23.40 -7.97 -24.82
N LEU A 314 23.71 -9.17 -24.29
CA LEU A 314 24.73 -9.37 -23.26
C LEU A 314 26.14 -8.97 -23.74
N ALA A 315 26.48 -9.25 -25.00
CA ALA A 315 27.75 -8.85 -25.57
C ALA A 315 27.88 -7.32 -25.70
N ALA A 316 26.80 -6.64 -26.09
CA ALA A 316 26.76 -5.18 -26.12
C ALA A 316 26.87 -4.58 -24.70
N ASP A 317 26.15 -5.14 -23.73
CA ASP A 317 26.23 -4.71 -22.34
C ASP A 317 27.64 -4.86 -21.76
N ALA A 318 28.33 -5.97 -22.06
CA ALA A 318 29.70 -6.19 -21.62
C ALA A 318 30.69 -5.16 -22.19
N ALA A 319 30.45 -4.69 -23.42
CA ALA A 319 31.26 -3.64 -24.05
C ALA A 319 30.96 -2.25 -23.47
N ASP A 320 29.69 -1.96 -23.17
CA ASP A 320 29.25 -0.69 -22.59
C ASP A 320 29.68 -0.54 -21.11
N LEU A 321 29.67 -1.65 -20.37
CA LEU A 321 29.88 -1.72 -18.92
C LEU A 321 30.95 -2.78 -18.54
N PRO A 322 32.23 -2.58 -18.92
CA PRO A 322 33.28 -3.56 -18.70
C PRO A 322 33.52 -3.85 -17.20
N ASP A 323 33.39 -2.86 -16.34
CA ASP A 323 33.58 -3.02 -14.88
C ASP A 323 32.49 -3.93 -14.27
N VAL A 324 31.26 -3.84 -14.77
CA VAL A 324 30.15 -4.71 -14.34
C VAL A 324 30.38 -6.12 -14.86
N HIS A 325 30.80 -6.25 -16.12
CA HIS A 325 31.14 -7.53 -16.71
C HIS A 325 32.21 -8.24 -15.88
N GLU A 326 33.33 -7.58 -15.58
CA GLU A 326 34.42 -8.16 -14.79
C GLU A 326 33.95 -8.60 -13.40
N ARG A 327 33.15 -7.76 -12.72
CA ARG A 327 32.62 -8.06 -11.39
C ARG A 327 31.71 -9.30 -11.36
N PHE A 328 30.84 -9.47 -12.36
CA PHE A 328 29.81 -10.50 -12.34
C PHE A 328 30.11 -11.72 -13.22
N ARG A 329 31.19 -11.70 -14.02
CA ARG A 329 31.55 -12.81 -14.91
C ARG A 329 31.65 -14.14 -14.18
N GLU A 330 32.20 -14.14 -12.97
CA GLU A 330 32.35 -15.36 -12.15
C GLU A 330 31.10 -15.64 -11.30
N LEU A 331 30.47 -14.60 -10.75
CA LEU A 331 29.31 -14.73 -9.86
C LEU A 331 28.05 -15.22 -10.58
N SER A 332 27.89 -14.92 -11.86
CA SER A 332 26.74 -15.31 -12.69
C SER A 332 27.18 -16.16 -13.88
N ALA A 333 28.29 -16.88 -13.72
CA ALA A 333 28.82 -17.75 -14.77
C ALA A 333 27.78 -18.80 -15.17
N GLY A 334 27.42 -18.82 -16.45
CA GLY A 334 26.42 -19.73 -16.99
C GLY A 334 24.97 -19.37 -16.64
N GLU A 335 24.70 -18.20 -16.05
CA GLU A 335 23.36 -17.70 -15.71
C GLU A 335 23.08 -16.37 -16.45
N PRO A 336 22.76 -16.42 -17.76
CA PRO A 336 22.70 -15.24 -18.63
C PRO A 336 21.64 -14.22 -18.22
N TYR A 337 20.49 -14.65 -17.69
CA TYR A 337 19.42 -13.75 -17.24
C TYR A 337 19.83 -12.95 -16.00
N ARG A 338 20.49 -13.62 -15.03
CA ARG A 338 21.07 -12.96 -13.85
C ARG A 338 22.15 -11.96 -14.26
N GLN A 339 22.98 -12.31 -15.25
CA GLN A 339 23.96 -11.39 -15.80
C GLN A 339 23.30 -10.17 -16.46
N LYS A 340 22.21 -10.35 -17.22
CA LYS A 340 21.45 -9.24 -17.82
C LYS A 340 20.87 -8.32 -16.74
N CYS A 341 20.33 -8.88 -15.65
CA CYS A 341 19.82 -8.11 -14.52
C CYS A 341 20.92 -7.23 -13.88
N ALA A 342 22.15 -7.72 -13.76
CA ALA A 342 23.26 -6.93 -13.23
C ALA A 342 23.58 -5.69 -14.08
N TYR A 343 23.49 -5.78 -15.41
CA TYR A 343 23.67 -4.62 -16.29
C TYR A 343 22.50 -3.64 -16.19
N ILE A 344 21.26 -4.14 -16.17
CA ILE A 344 20.05 -3.31 -16.00
C ILE A 344 20.13 -2.56 -14.66
N HIS A 345 20.52 -3.25 -13.59
CA HIS A 345 20.73 -2.66 -12.26
C HIS A 345 21.74 -1.52 -12.30
N GLN A 346 22.90 -1.73 -12.94
CA GLN A 346 23.89 -0.68 -13.08
C GLN A 346 23.33 0.51 -13.88
N ARG A 347 22.64 0.27 -15.01
CA ARG A 347 22.05 1.34 -15.83
C ARG A 347 21.01 2.13 -15.05
N LEU A 348 20.15 1.49 -14.25
CA LEU A 348 19.20 2.16 -13.36
C LEU A 348 19.90 2.99 -12.28
N SER A 349 20.95 2.44 -11.67
CA SER A 349 21.77 3.14 -10.67
C SER A 349 22.42 4.40 -11.26
N SER A 350 23.04 4.29 -12.43
CA SER A 350 23.60 5.42 -13.18
C SER A 350 22.52 6.43 -13.59
N THR A 351 21.32 5.96 -13.96
CA THR A 351 20.18 6.84 -14.30
C THR A 351 19.75 7.68 -13.10
N LYS A 352 19.69 7.06 -11.92
CA LYS A 352 19.36 7.72 -10.67
C LYS A 352 20.40 8.76 -10.27
N GLU A 353 21.68 8.42 -10.34
CA GLU A 353 22.78 9.37 -10.11
C GLU A 353 22.73 10.54 -11.11
N ARG A 354 22.56 10.24 -12.40
CA ARG A 354 22.46 11.26 -13.46
C ARG A 354 21.32 12.25 -13.20
N ILE A 355 20.14 11.78 -12.82
CA ILE A 355 18.99 12.65 -12.54
C ILE A 355 19.24 13.50 -11.30
N ALA A 356 19.82 12.92 -10.24
CA ALA A 356 20.18 13.65 -9.02
C ALA A 356 21.20 14.77 -9.29
N ASP A 357 22.18 14.51 -10.16
CA ASP A 357 23.23 15.47 -10.53
C ASP A 357 22.85 16.40 -11.71
N ALA A 358 21.64 16.25 -12.25
CA ALA A 358 21.17 16.94 -13.47
C ALA A 358 22.15 16.81 -14.66
N ALA A 359 22.80 15.66 -14.78
CA ALA A 359 23.81 15.38 -15.80
C ALA A 359 23.19 14.91 -17.14
N ILE A 360 24.00 14.97 -18.20
CA ILE A 360 23.60 14.58 -19.55
C ILE A 360 23.62 13.05 -19.69
N HIS A 361 22.62 12.51 -20.38
CA HIS A 361 22.52 11.08 -20.69
C HIS A 361 23.75 10.58 -21.47
N VAL A 362 24.27 9.41 -21.06
CA VAL A 362 25.32 8.69 -21.76
C VAL A 362 24.80 7.34 -22.23
N ALA A 363 24.74 7.16 -23.56
CA ALA A 363 24.29 5.91 -24.18
C ALA A 363 25.11 4.72 -23.67
N GLY A 364 24.43 3.60 -23.39
CA GLY A 364 25.04 2.38 -22.85
C GLY A 364 25.27 2.39 -21.34
N ARG A 365 25.34 3.56 -20.69
CA ARG A 365 25.62 3.67 -19.24
C ARG A 365 24.40 3.90 -18.38
N ASP A 366 23.40 4.58 -18.91
CA ASP A 366 22.16 4.91 -18.23
C ASP A 366 20.97 4.87 -19.20
N TYR A 367 19.75 4.88 -18.67
CA TYR A 367 18.53 4.91 -19.46
C TYR A 367 18.09 6.35 -19.76
N ARG A 368 17.73 6.60 -21.02
CA ARG A 368 17.17 7.89 -21.44
C ARG A 368 15.68 7.96 -21.17
N SER A 369 14.98 6.83 -21.36
CA SER A 369 13.54 6.73 -21.24
C SER A 369 13.09 5.38 -20.68
N PRO A 370 11.87 5.27 -20.15
CA PRO A 370 11.30 3.98 -19.73
C PRO A 370 11.24 2.94 -20.85
N SER A 371 11.15 3.36 -22.11
CA SER A 371 11.14 2.45 -23.26
C SER A 371 12.46 1.68 -23.40
N ASP A 372 13.59 2.26 -23.00
CA ASP A 372 14.89 1.59 -23.07
C ASP A 372 14.95 0.42 -22.08
N LEU A 373 14.44 0.61 -20.86
CA LEU A 373 14.30 -0.45 -19.85
C LEU A 373 13.33 -1.55 -20.34
N LEU A 374 12.18 -1.16 -20.90
CA LEU A 374 11.21 -2.12 -21.43
C LEU A 374 11.77 -2.94 -22.59
N ASN A 375 12.66 -2.37 -23.40
CA ASN A 375 13.36 -3.13 -24.44
C ASN A 375 14.26 -4.20 -23.82
N ASP A 376 15.05 -3.86 -22.80
CA ASP A 376 15.92 -4.81 -22.10
C ASP A 376 15.11 -5.94 -21.43
N LEU A 377 14.03 -5.58 -20.73
CA LEU A 377 13.10 -6.56 -20.14
C LEU A 377 12.42 -7.42 -21.22
N GLY A 378 12.05 -6.81 -22.34
CA GLY A 378 11.42 -7.50 -23.46
C GLY A 378 12.34 -8.52 -24.14
N VAL A 379 13.65 -8.25 -24.21
CA VAL A 379 14.64 -9.22 -24.70
C VAL A 379 14.69 -10.44 -23.77
N MET A 380 14.72 -10.24 -22.45
CA MET A 380 14.68 -11.35 -21.48
C MET A 380 13.39 -12.15 -21.61
N TYR A 381 12.24 -11.47 -21.67
CA TYR A 381 10.93 -12.09 -21.82
C TYR A 381 10.84 -12.95 -23.09
N ARG A 382 11.17 -12.40 -24.27
CA ARG A 382 11.15 -13.16 -25.53
C ARG A 382 12.09 -14.36 -25.49
N SER A 383 13.25 -14.22 -24.85
CA SER A 383 14.19 -15.32 -24.68
C SER A 383 13.63 -16.43 -23.78
N LEU A 384 12.96 -16.08 -22.67
CA LEU A 384 12.31 -17.06 -21.79
C LEU A 384 11.19 -17.81 -22.52
N VAL A 385 10.31 -17.09 -23.21
CA VAL A 385 9.22 -17.64 -24.03
C VAL A 385 9.76 -18.62 -25.08
N ALA A 386 10.78 -18.20 -25.85
CA ALA A 386 11.43 -19.05 -26.86
C ALA A 386 12.10 -20.31 -26.27
N ASN A 387 12.37 -20.32 -24.96
CA ASN A 387 13.03 -21.39 -24.24
C ASN A 387 12.13 -21.96 -23.13
N GLN A 388 10.82 -22.10 -23.39
CA GLN A 388 9.86 -22.84 -22.55
C GLN A 388 9.64 -22.27 -21.14
N GLY A 389 9.85 -20.97 -20.93
CA GLY A 389 9.65 -20.26 -19.67
C GLY A 389 8.26 -19.64 -19.49
N GLU A 390 7.22 -20.20 -20.13
CA GLU A 390 5.85 -19.63 -20.17
C GLU A 390 4.91 -20.14 -19.05
N LEU A 391 5.35 -21.11 -18.23
CA LEU A 391 4.52 -21.82 -17.24
C LEU A 391 4.55 -21.23 -15.84
#